data_AF-A0A0Q9XMD3-F1
#
_entry.id   AF-A0A0Q9XMD3-F1
#
_cell.length_a   1.000
_cell.length_b   1.000
_cell.length_c   1.000
_cell.angle_alpha   90.00
_cell.angle_beta   90.00
_cell.angle_gamma   90.00
#
_symmetry.space_group_name_H-M   'P 1'
#
loop_
_entity.id
_entity.type
_entity.pdbx_description
1 polymer ?
#
loop_
_entity_poly.entity_id
_entity_poly.type
_entity_poly.pdbx_seq_one_letter_code
_entity_poly.pdbx_strand_id
1 'polypeptide(L)'
;MLLYSRCYVTLPHDKLAERSIALANRSATLYHMQKHSECLVDIRRALELEYPKELVYKLYERQARCYMALKDYPRTINALKKCITATDDSTLPADRRSKLHLDAMTMIKMLENDPRTAKQAAKQQKLKEAKSSTPTLEQAQTLPYEKEFVSDLVRIDQNPQEGRFARAASDVQVGQELLVEHPYVAVLLEKYAQTHCEFCFMRTVVPVSCPGCSDVIYCSEQCQQKAAAKYHKFECGLLPVIWRSGASINNHMALRIIASKPLDYFMQLRASLDEELSLEQLLSLPKDDFRRVAHLERHQKERPPSNFFQYVLMARFLTRCLQAAGYFGSEPKSEQVSAIGGLLLRCLQFIQFNTHEVAELHKYAAEGREKSIFIGGAIYPTLALFNHSCDPGVVRYFRGNTIHINTVRPVEAGLPINENYGPIYTQDKREDRQARLKELYWFECNCDACLENWPLFDDLPRDIIRFRCEAPNNCTAVIEVPPSCNDFMIKCVTCGELTNILKGLKVMQDTEMMTRTAKRLYDTGDYAKALNKFVDLLRIMYEVLAPPFPDFCECQQHLKDCFLNLGNVYNLN
;
A
#
# COMPACT_ATOMS: atom_id res chain seq x y z
N MET A 1 23.86 11.65 4.43
CA MET A 1 22.43 11.54 4.83
C MET A 1 22.23 10.32 5.73
N LEU A 2 22.50 9.10 5.23
CA LEU A 2 22.32 7.84 5.97
C LEU A 2 22.93 7.87 7.39
N LEU A 3 24.18 8.33 7.53
CA LEU A 3 24.87 8.38 8.83
C LEU A 3 24.18 9.31 9.84
N TYR A 4 23.70 10.49 9.38
CA TYR A 4 22.96 11.40 10.26
C TYR A 4 21.60 10.82 10.67
N SER A 5 20.90 10.12 9.77
CA SER A 5 19.65 9.44 10.12
C SER A 5 19.86 8.32 11.12
N ARG A 6 20.90 7.50 10.93
CA ARG A 6 21.27 6.45 11.90
C ARG A 6 21.60 7.05 13.26
N CYS A 7 22.47 8.08 13.29
CA CYS A 7 22.82 8.79 14.51
C CYS A 7 21.58 9.32 15.25
N TYR A 8 20.69 10.02 14.56
CA TYR A 8 19.45 10.53 15.15
C TYR A 8 18.55 9.42 15.73
N VAL A 9 18.40 8.29 15.02
CA VAL A 9 17.56 7.17 15.48
C VAL A 9 18.16 6.45 16.69
N THR A 10 19.48 6.35 16.77
CA THR A 10 20.17 5.68 17.88
C THR A 10 20.40 6.57 19.10
N LEU A 11 20.31 7.90 18.95
CA LEU A 11 20.51 8.82 20.08
C LEU A 11 19.39 8.67 21.11
N PRO A 12 19.73 8.49 22.41
CA PRO A 12 18.75 8.48 23.49
C PRO A 12 17.86 9.73 23.46
N HIS A 13 16.58 9.57 23.81
CA HIS A 13 15.59 10.64 23.68
C HIS A 13 15.89 11.86 24.55
N ASP A 14 16.55 11.67 25.69
CA ASP A 14 16.96 12.71 26.65
C ASP A 14 18.14 13.57 26.16
N LYS A 15 18.86 13.16 25.11
CA LYS A 15 19.99 13.89 24.51
C LYS A 15 19.51 14.96 23.53
N LEU A 16 18.74 15.94 24.03
CA LEU A 16 18.06 16.96 23.21
C LEU A 16 19.04 17.80 22.40
N ALA A 17 20.15 18.23 23.00
CA ALA A 17 21.17 19.04 22.34
C ALA A 17 21.83 18.28 21.17
N GLU A 18 22.29 17.05 21.38
CA GLU A 18 22.92 16.22 20.36
C GLU A 18 21.94 15.85 19.24
N ARG A 19 20.68 15.55 19.58
CA ARG A 19 19.61 15.29 18.61
C ARG A 19 19.34 16.51 17.73
N SER A 20 19.30 17.71 18.33
CA SER A 20 19.11 18.96 17.60
C SER A 20 20.26 19.19 16.60
N ILE A 21 21.51 18.90 16.98
CA ILE A 21 22.69 19.02 16.12
C ILE A 21 22.63 17.99 14.98
N ALA A 22 22.25 16.75 15.27
CA ALA A 22 22.10 15.71 14.25
C ALA A 22 21.07 16.10 13.18
N LEU A 23 19.91 16.64 13.60
CA LEU A 23 18.86 17.15 12.71
C LEU A 23 19.33 18.39 11.92
N ALA A 24 20.01 19.33 12.57
CA ALA A 24 20.58 20.50 11.92
C ALA A 24 21.60 20.13 10.84
N ASN A 25 22.44 19.12 11.07
CA ASN A 25 23.40 18.63 10.07
C ASN A 25 22.73 17.80 8.97
N ARG A 26 21.70 17.01 9.31
CA ARG A 26 20.91 16.28 8.32
C ARG A 26 20.18 17.23 7.38
N SER A 27 19.58 18.30 7.88
CA SER A 27 18.96 19.33 7.04
C SER A 27 19.95 20.00 6.09
N ALA A 28 21.22 20.17 6.48
CA ALA A 28 22.26 20.68 5.59
C ALA A 28 22.47 19.74 4.41
N THR A 29 22.56 18.44 4.69
CA THR A 29 22.71 17.41 3.67
C THR A 29 21.50 17.38 2.73
N LEU A 30 20.27 17.41 3.28
CA LEU A 30 19.04 17.41 2.50
C LEU A 30 18.96 18.62 1.56
N TYR A 31 19.38 19.80 2.03
CA TYR A 31 19.47 21.00 1.20
C TYR A 31 20.39 20.79 -0.01
N HIS A 32 21.60 20.24 0.19
CA HIS A 32 22.54 19.95 -0.89
C HIS A 32 22.04 18.86 -1.85
N MET A 33 21.19 17.94 -1.36
CA MET A 33 20.49 16.94 -2.17
C MET A 33 19.24 17.49 -2.87
N GLN A 34 18.96 18.80 -2.77
CA GLN A 34 17.77 19.47 -3.32
C GLN A 34 16.44 18.93 -2.76
N LYS A 35 16.48 18.29 -1.59
CA LYS A 35 15.31 17.81 -0.84
C LYS A 35 14.79 18.91 0.09
N HIS A 36 14.29 19.99 -0.51
CA HIS A 36 13.96 21.23 0.20
C HIS A 36 12.81 21.06 1.19
N SER A 37 11.76 20.30 0.85
CA SER A 37 10.64 20.04 1.76
C SER A 37 11.07 19.25 2.99
N GLU A 38 11.89 18.21 2.81
CA GLU A 38 12.43 17.39 3.89
C GLU A 38 13.44 18.17 4.74
N CYS A 39 14.24 19.04 4.12
CA CYS A 39 15.14 19.95 4.82
C CYS A 39 14.39 20.84 5.81
N LEU A 40 13.24 21.39 5.40
CA LEU A 40 12.40 22.24 6.24
C LEU A 40 11.84 21.50 7.47
N VAL A 41 11.52 20.21 7.33
CA VAL A 41 11.06 19.36 8.44
C VAL A 41 12.16 19.21 9.50
N ASP A 42 13.39 18.90 9.09
CA ASP A 42 14.50 18.76 10.04
C ASP A 42 14.90 20.09 10.68
N ILE A 43 14.82 21.21 9.95
CA ILE A 43 15.04 22.55 10.51
C ILE A 43 14.02 22.81 11.63
N ARG A 44 12.74 22.55 11.38
CA ARG A 44 11.68 22.71 12.39
C ARG A 44 11.99 21.87 13.63
N ARG A 45 12.24 20.56 13.45
CA ARG A 45 12.53 19.65 14.56
C ARG A 45 13.78 20.05 15.34
N ALA A 46 14.82 20.57 14.68
CA ALA A 46 16.00 21.08 15.36
C ALA A 46 15.68 22.31 16.21
N LEU A 47 14.86 23.24 15.70
CA LEU A 47 14.44 24.46 16.41
C LEU A 47 13.49 24.20 17.59
N GLU A 48 12.72 23.11 17.55
CA GLU A 48 11.86 22.65 18.65
C GLU A 48 12.65 22.00 19.81
N LEU A 49 13.94 21.74 19.60
CA LEU A 49 14.86 21.16 20.57
C LEU A 49 15.87 22.20 21.07
N GLU A 50 16.81 21.78 21.92
CA GLU A 50 17.86 22.61 22.51
C GLU A 50 19.01 22.91 21.53
N TYR A 51 18.70 23.47 20.36
CA TYR A 51 19.73 23.86 19.39
C TYR A 51 20.51 25.10 19.87
N PRO A 52 21.86 25.14 19.74
CA PRO A 52 22.65 26.28 20.21
C PRO A 52 22.21 27.61 19.59
N LYS A 53 21.87 28.58 20.45
CA LYS A 53 21.28 29.87 20.05
C LYS A 53 22.16 30.62 19.06
N GLU A 54 23.46 30.59 19.29
CA GLU A 54 24.48 31.22 18.46
C GLU A 54 24.57 30.64 17.04
N LEU A 55 23.97 29.47 16.80
CA LEU A 55 23.90 28.81 15.49
C LEU A 55 22.51 28.88 14.84
N VAL A 56 21.47 29.33 15.55
CA VAL A 56 20.07 29.34 15.07
C VAL A 56 19.92 30.12 13.75
N TYR A 57 20.67 31.22 13.58
CA TYR A 57 20.64 32.00 12.35
C TYR A 57 20.96 31.15 11.10
N LYS A 58 21.84 30.14 11.21
CA LYS A 58 22.18 29.23 10.10
C LYS A 58 21.00 28.39 9.65
N LEU A 59 20.13 27.98 10.60
CA LEU A 59 18.93 27.23 10.29
C LEU A 59 17.92 28.11 9.56
N TYR A 60 17.67 29.34 10.02
CA TYR A 60 16.76 30.27 9.35
C TYR A 60 17.27 30.72 7.98
N GLU A 61 18.57 30.92 7.81
CA GLU A 61 19.17 31.17 6.50
C GLU A 61 18.89 30.02 5.53
N ARG A 62 19.14 28.78 5.96
CA ARG A 62 18.84 27.58 5.15
C ARG A 62 17.34 27.45 4.88
N GLN A 63 16.51 27.78 5.86
CA GLN A 63 15.04 27.77 5.75
C GLN A 63 14.58 28.73 4.65
N ALA A 64 15.09 29.96 4.64
CA ALA A 64 14.79 30.96 3.62
C ALA A 64 15.18 30.49 2.22
N ARG A 65 16.38 29.89 2.07
CA ARG A 65 16.85 29.33 0.81
C ARG A 65 15.97 28.18 0.31
N CYS A 66 15.50 27.29 1.21
CA CYS A 66 14.56 26.23 0.85
C CYS A 66 13.22 26.80 0.37
N TYR A 67 12.64 27.77 1.09
CA TYR A 67 11.40 28.42 0.66
C TYR A 67 11.54 29.14 -0.68
N MET A 68 12.70 29.77 -0.91
CA MET A 68 13.00 30.42 -2.18
C MET A 68 13.03 29.42 -3.34
N ALA A 69 13.68 28.26 -3.15
CA ALA A 69 13.70 27.18 -4.14
C ALA A 69 12.30 26.61 -4.41
N LEU A 70 11.46 26.53 -3.38
CA LEU A 70 10.05 26.13 -3.49
C LEU A 70 9.12 27.24 -4.00
N LYS A 71 9.65 28.44 -4.28
CA LYS A 71 8.91 29.64 -4.73
C LYS A 71 7.81 30.10 -3.76
N ASP A 72 7.99 29.86 -2.46
CA ASP A 72 7.11 30.33 -1.37
C ASP A 72 7.65 31.63 -0.77
N TYR A 73 7.37 32.75 -1.46
CA TYR A 73 7.95 34.05 -1.12
C TYR A 73 7.53 34.59 0.26
N PRO A 74 6.25 34.48 0.68
CA PRO A 74 5.84 34.90 2.02
C PRO A 74 6.64 34.20 3.12
N ARG A 75 6.87 32.88 2.98
CA ARG A 75 7.64 32.12 3.97
C ARG A 75 9.14 32.41 3.88
N THR A 76 9.69 32.69 2.69
CA THR A 76 11.07 33.18 2.52
C THR A 76 11.29 34.48 3.31
N ILE A 77 10.40 35.48 3.14
CA ILE A 77 10.50 36.76 3.85
C ILE A 77 10.49 36.55 5.37
N ASN A 78 9.55 35.75 5.88
CA ASN A 78 9.46 35.44 7.31
C ASN A 78 10.74 34.76 7.83
N ALA A 79 11.29 33.80 7.09
CA ALA A 79 12.53 33.12 7.47
C ALA A 79 13.74 34.07 7.45
N LEU A 80 13.82 35.01 6.50
CA LEU A 80 14.87 36.04 6.46
C LEU A 80 14.77 37.00 7.65
N LYS A 81 13.56 37.44 8.01
CA LYS A 81 13.32 38.28 9.20
C LYS A 81 13.76 37.55 10.48
N LYS A 82 13.41 36.27 10.63
CA LYS A 82 13.88 35.43 11.74
C LYS A 82 15.39 35.22 11.74
N CYS A 83 16.00 35.07 10.56
CA CYS A 83 17.44 34.94 10.40
C CYS A 83 18.16 36.18 10.96
N ILE A 84 17.72 37.38 10.54
CA ILE A 84 18.24 38.67 11.02
C ILE A 84 18.19 38.72 12.55
N THR A 85 17.02 38.50 13.16
CA THR A 85 16.87 38.53 14.62
C THR A 85 17.78 37.51 15.32
N ALA A 86 17.90 36.31 14.77
CA ALA A 86 18.76 35.26 15.34
C ALA A 86 20.27 35.56 15.23
N THR A 87 20.69 36.56 14.44
CA THR A 87 22.11 36.96 14.40
C THR A 87 22.55 37.73 15.65
N ASP A 88 21.61 38.26 16.44
CA ASP A 88 21.92 39.00 17.67
C ASP A 88 22.63 38.08 18.69
N ASP A 89 22.19 36.82 18.79
CA ASP A 89 22.80 35.78 19.63
C ASP A 89 24.05 35.13 19.01
N SER A 90 24.43 35.48 17.78
CA SER A 90 25.50 34.78 17.04
C SER A 90 26.91 35.24 17.41
N THR A 91 27.88 34.31 17.29
CA THR A 91 29.32 34.59 17.40
C THR A 91 29.94 35.13 16.09
N LEU A 92 29.10 35.59 15.15
CA LEU A 92 29.58 36.11 13.87
C LEU A 92 30.40 37.40 14.03
N PRO A 93 31.53 37.53 13.30
CA PRO A 93 32.20 38.80 13.11
C PRO A 93 31.26 39.90 12.59
N ALA A 94 31.46 41.14 13.03
CA ALA A 94 30.56 42.26 12.75
C ALA A 94 30.41 42.56 11.24
N ASP A 95 31.48 42.38 10.46
CA ASP A 95 31.49 42.51 9.00
C ASP A 95 30.57 41.45 8.34
N ARG A 96 30.67 40.20 8.77
CA ARG A 96 29.83 39.10 8.25
C ARG A 96 28.37 39.26 8.65
N ARG A 97 28.11 39.70 9.89
CA ARG A 97 26.76 40.00 10.37
C ARG A 97 26.12 41.12 9.54
N SER A 98 26.85 42.21 9.33
CA SER A 98 26.38 43.37 8.54
C SER A 98 26.08 42.98 7.09
N LYS A 99 26.95 42.17 6.47
CA LYS A 99 26.73 41.67 5.11
C LYS A 99 25.49 40.79 5.03
N LEU A 100 25.35 39.82 5.93
CA LEU A 100 24.18 38.93 5.96
C LEU A 100 22.87 39.73 6.13
N HIS A 101 22.89 40.76 6.99
CA HIS A 101 21.75 41.64 7.21
C HIS A 101 21.39 42.42 5.93
N LEU A 102 22.39 43.01 5.26
CA LEU A 102 22.19 43.74 4.00
C LEU A 102 21.63 42.84 2.89
N ASP A 103 22.19 41.64 2.73
CA ASP A 103 21.75 40.66 1.74
C ASP A 103 20.29 40.22 2.01
N ALA A 104 19.97 39.91 3.28
CA ALA A 104 18.63 39.52 3.70
C ALA A 104 17.61 40.64 3.51
N MET A 105 17.93 41.88 3.92
CA MET A 105 17.05 43.04 3.72
C MET A 105 16.81 43.35 2.25
N THR A 106 17.85 43.25 1.42
CA THR A 106 17.73 43.46 -0.04
C THR A 106 16.77 42.44 -0.63
N MET A 107 16.91 41.17 -0.28
CA MET A 107 16.03 40.11 -0.74
C MET A 107 14.59 40.27 -0.23
N ILE A 108 14.40 40.66 1.03
CA ILE A 108 13.07 40.98 1.59
C ILE A 108 12.41 42.08 0.75
N LYS A 109 13.10 43.19 0.50
CA LYS A 109 12.56 44.32 -0.26
C LYS A 109 12.20 43.93 -1.70
N MET A 110 13.05 43.11 -2.34
CA MET A 110 12.76 42.59 -3.69
C MET A 110 11.50 41.72 -3.70
N LEU A 111 11.34 40.82 -2.72
CA LEU A 111 10.19 39.91 -2.64
C LEU A 111 8.91 40.63 -2.20
N GLU A 112 8.99 41.63 -1.31
CA GLU A 112 7.83 42.45 -0.90
C GLU A 112 7.27 43.26 -2.07
N ASN A 113 8.13 43.70 -2.99
CA ASN A 113 7.72 44.38 -4.22
C ASN A 113 7.24 43.42 -5.33
N ASP A 114 7.42 42.10 -5.17
CA ASP A 114 6.97 41.13 -6.16
C ASP A 114 5.44 40.93 -6.05
N PRO A 115 4.66 41.17 -7.12
CA PRO A 115 3.20 41.07 -7.06
C PRO A 115 2.71 39.65 -6.75
N ARG A 116 3.53 38.61 -7.01
CA ARG A 116 3.20 37.22 -6.68
C ARG A 116 3.14 37.01 -5.17
N THR A 117 3.93 37.74 -4.40
CA THR A 117 4.02 37.58 -2.94
C THR A 117 2.70 37.88 -2.25
N ALA A 118 2.05 39.01 -2.56
CA ALA A 118 0.75 39.37 -1.99
C ALA A 118 -0.34 38.34 -2.36
N LYS A 119 -0.34 37.88 -3.62
CA LYS A 119 -1.29 36.85 -4.10
C LYS A 119 -1.09 35.51 -3.37
N GLN A 120 0.16 35.09 -3.17
CA GLN A 120 0.49 33.89 -2.41
C GLN A 120 0.08 34.02 -0.93
N ALA A 121 0.36 35.16 -0.30
CA ALA A 121 0.00 35.41 1.09
C ALA A 121 -1.52 35.35 1.32
N ALA A 122 -2.31 36.00 0.46
CA ALA A 122 -3.78 35.94 0.52
C ALA A 122 -4.30 34.51 0.33
N LYS A 123 -3.70 33.72 -0.58
CA LYS A 123 -4.06 32.30 -0.78
C LYS A 123 -3.75 31.47 0.47
N GLN A 124 -2.60 31.68 1.10
CA GLN A 124 -2.22 30.97 2.33
C GLN A 124 -3.15 31.31 3.49
N GLN A 125 -3.58 32.57 3.61
CA GLN A 125 -4.53 33.00 4.62
C GLN A 125 -5.91 32.36 4.44
N LYS A 126 -6.46 32.38 3.22
CA LYS A 126 -7.72 31.68 2.92
C LYS A 126 -7.66 30.19 3.22
N LEU A 127 -6.51 29.54 2.94
CA LEU A 127 -6.31 28.11 3.26
C LEU A 127 -6.24 27.82 4.76
N LYS A 128 -5.76 28.78 5.57
CA LYS A 128 -5.77 28.67 7.04
C LYS A 128 -7.17 28.86 7.61
N GLU A 129 -7.97 29.74 7.02
CA GLU A 129 -9.35 30.01 7.44
C GLU A 129 -10.32 28.89 7.03
N ALA A 130 -10.07 28.21 5.89
CA ALA A 130 -10.91 27.14 5.37
C ALA A 130 -10.67 25.74 5.98
N LYS A 131 -9.65 25.58 6.84
CA LYS A 131 -9.34 24.30 7.50
C LYS A 131 -9.19 24.52 9.01
N SER A 132 -9.97 23.83 9.85
CA SER A 132 -9.73 23.73 11.30
C SER A 132 -8.44 22.95 11.64
N SER A 133 -7.75 22.42 10.64
CA SER A 133 -6.42 21.83 10.74
C SER A 133 -5.54 22.40 9.62
N THR A 134 -4.58 23.23 10.01
CA THR A 134 -3.55 23.83 9.16
C THR A 134 -3.01 22.84 8.12
N PRO A 135 -2.91 23.18 6.82
CA PRO A 135 -1.99 22.49 5.93
C PRO A 135 -0.60 23.04 6.25
N THR A 136 -0.07 22.66 7.40
CA THR A 136 1.27 23.04 7.77
C THR A 136 2.24 22.29 6.88
N LEU A 137 3.31 22.97 6.50
CA LEU A 137 4.57 22.39 6.01
C LEU A 137 5.17 21.31 6.92
N GLU A 138 4.49 20.89 7.98
CA GLU A 138 4.98 20.07 9.09
C GLU A 138 5.15 18.60 8.73
N GLN A 139 4.59 18.13 7.61
CA GLN A 139 4.58 16.73 7.26
C GLN A 139 4.96 16.56 5.79
N ALA A 140 6.26 16.49 5.49
CA ALA A 140 6.71 16.28 4.11
C ALA A 140 6.23 14.94 3.49
N GLN A 141 5.64 14.03 4.28
CA GLN A 141 5.46 12.62 3.90
C GLN A 141 4.21 11.93 4.48
N THR A 142 3.24 12.64 5.03
CA THR A 142 1.96 11.97 5.35
C THR A 142 1.14 11.81 4.09
N LEU A 143 0.76 10.57 3.78
CA LEU A 143 -0.24 10.30 2.76
C LEU A 143 -1.51 11.09 3.08
N PRO A 144 -2.21 11.63 2.07
CA PRO A 144 -3.57 12.10 2.24
C PRO A 144 -4.40 10.99 2.90
N TYR A 145 -5.30 11.35 3.82
CA TYR A 145 -6.25 10.39 4.33
C TYR A 145 -7.15 9.93 3.19
N GLU A 146 -7.12 8.64 2.89
CA GLU A 146 -7.99 8.00 1.91
C GLU A 146 -9.18 7.39 2.63
N LYS A 147 -10.38 7.84 2.26
CA LYS A 147 -11.60 7.30 2.84
C LYS A 147 -11.78 5.88 2.33
N GLU A 148 -11.81 4.93 3.25
CA GLU A 148 -12.17 3.55 2.91
C GLU A 148 -13.57 3.50 2.29
N PHE A 149 -13.73 2.67 1.27
CA PHE A 149 -15.03 2.38 0.69
C PHE A 149 -15.03 1.00 0.03
N VAL A 150 -16.22 0.43 -0.07
CA VAL A 150 -16.54 -0.75 -0.89
C VAL A 150 -17.55 -0.27 -1.91
N SER A 151 -17.33 -0.54 -3.19
CA SER A 151 -18.24 -0.16 -4.27
C SER A 151 -19.56 -0.94 -4.14
N ASP A 152 -20.68 -0.31 -4.48
CA ASP A 152 -21.99 -0.98 -4.58
C ASP A 152 -22.01 -2.08 -5.66
N LEU A 153 -21.00 -2.10 -6.54
CA LEU A 153 -20.76 -3.15 -7.52
C LEU A 153 -20.26 -4.46 -6.88
N VAL A 154 -19.79 -4.42 -5.63
CA VAL A 154 -19.30 -5.59 -4.90
C VAL A 154 -20.39 -6.09 -3.96
N ARG A 155 -20.82 -7.33 -4.18
CA ARG A 155 -21.70 -8.06 -3.26
C ARG A 155 -20.94 -9.24 -2.68
N ILE A 156 -21.00 -9.41 -1.36
CA ILE A 156 -20.52 -10.62 -0.71
C ILE A 156 -21.68 -11.59 -0.58
N ASP A 157 -21.47 -12.83 -1.01
CA ASP A 157 -22.40 -13.93 -0.82
C ASP A 157 -21.68 -15.12 -0.15
N GLN A 158 -22.43 -16.18 0.12
CA GLN A 158 -21.88 -17.41 0.70
C GLN A 158 -22.56 -18.66 0.18
N ASN A 159 -21.79 -19.75 0.03
CA ASN A 159 -22.30 -21.09 -0.23
C ASN A 159 -21.37 -22.17 0.39
N PRO A 160 -21.80 -23.44 0.50
CA PRO A 160 -20.98 -24.50 1.09
C PRO A 160 -19.69 -24.84 0.34
N GLN A 161 -19.62 -24.58 -0.97
CA GLN A 161 -18.52 -24.97 -1.84
C GLN A 161 -17.37 -23.96 -1.83
N GLU A 162 -17.69 -22.68 -1.85
CA GLU A 162 -16.76 -21.55 -2.00
C GLU A 162 -16.57 -20.76 -0.70
N GLY A 163 -17.34 -21.10 0.35
CA GLY A 163 -17.38 -20.32 1.58
C GLY A 163 -18.05 -18.97 1.34
N ARG A 164 -17.40 -17.89 1.80
CA ARG A 164 -17.83 -16.51 1.50
C ARG A 164 -17.01 -15.96 0.35
N PHE A 165 -17.65 -15.27 -0.57
CA PHE A 165 -16.98 -14.78 -1.77
C PHE A 165 -17.61 -13.48 -2.31
N ALA A 166 -16.77 -12.66 -2.94
CA ALA A 166 -17.18 -11.46 -3.65
C ALA A 166 -17.68 -11.80 -5.07
N ARG A 167 -18.78 -11.15 -5.48
CA ARG A 167 -19.34 -11.20 -6.83
C ARG A 167 -19.83 -9.84 -7.29
N ALA A 168 -20.01 -9.70 -8.59
CA ALA A 168 -20.54 -8.50 -9.22
C ALA A 168 -22.03 -8.34 -8.92
N ALA A 169 -22.42 -7.22 -8.31
CA ALA A 169 -23.83 -6.87 -8.09
C ALA A 169 -24.52 -6.43 -9.40
N SER A 170 -23.75 -5.86 -10.32
CA SER A 170 -24.11 -5.49 -11.69
C SER A 170 -22.86 -5.54 -12.57
N ASP A 171 -23.00 -5.36 -13.88
CA ASP A 171 -21.86 -5.37 -14.80
C ASP A 171 -20.78 -4.37 -14.38
N VAL A 172 -19.57 -4.87 -14.20
CA VAL A 172 -18.39 -4.11 -13.80
C VAL A 172 -17.51 -3.87 -15.01
N GLN A 173 -17.16 -2.62 -15.24
CA GLN A 173 -16.32 -2.16 -16.34
C GLN A 173 -14.84 -2.20 -15.96
N VAL A 174 -13.95 -2.22 -16.96
CA VAL A 174 -12.49 -2.17 -16.75
C VAL A 174 -12.08 -0.85 -16.07
N GLY A 175 -11.13 -0.92 -15.13
CA GLY A 175 -10.54 0.24 -14.46
C GLY A 175 -11.32 0.76 -13.24
N GLN A 176 -12.52 0.25 -12.96
CA GLN A 176 -13.34 0.69 -11.82
C GLN A 176 -12.68 0.34 -10.47
N GLU A 177 -12.65 1.29 -9.53
CA GLU A 177 -12.16 1.07 -8.17
C GLU A 177 -13.28 0.42 -7.34
N LEU A 178 -13.02 -0.79 -6.85
CA LEU A 178 -13.99 -1.63 -6.15
C LEU A 178 -13.85 -1.57 -4.64
N LEU A 179 -12.62 -1.40 -4.15
CA LEU A 179 -12.30 -1.45 -2.73
C LEU A 179 -11.11 -0.54 -2.43
N VAL A 180 -11.27 0.28 -1.40
CA VAL A 180 -10.18 0.94 -0.68
C VAL A 180 -10.32 0.57 0.79
N GLU A 181 -9.33 -0.15 1.33
CA GLU A 181 -9.42 -0.69 2.69
C GLU A 181 -8.13 -0.42 3.47
N HIS A 182 -8.29 0.02 4.73
CA HIS A 182 -7.17 0.10 5.67
C HIS A 182 -6.97 -1.25 6.33
N PRO A 183 -5.72 -1.61 6.68
CA PRO A 183 -5.46 -2.91 7.26
C PRO A 183 -6.00 -2.99 8.68
N TYR A 184 -6.63 -4.11 9.03
CA TYR A 184 -6.97 -4.43 10.42
C TYR A 184 -5.70 -4.53 11.27
N VAL A 185 -4.69 -5.20 10.72
CA VAL A 185 -3.32 -5.29 11.23
C VAL A 185 -2.35 -5.27 10.07
N ALA A 186 -1.19 -4.63 10.26
CA ALA A 186 -0.08 -4.65 9.32
C ALA A 186 1.26 -4.68 10.07
N VAL A 187 2.23 -5.43 9.55
CA VAL A 187 3.60 -5.54 10.07
C VAL A 187 4.62 -5.41 8.92
N LEU A 188 5.71 -4.67 9.13
CA LEU A 188 6.84 -4.60 8.20
C LEU A 188 7.78 -5.80 8.39
N LEU A 189 8.45 -6.21 7.32
CA LEU A 189 9.62 -7.08 7.46
C LEU A 189 10.76 -6.31 8.14
N GLU A 190 11.55 -6.99 8.98
CA GLU A 190 12.71 -6.42 9.69
C GLU A 190 13.64 -5.63 8.77
N LYS A 191 13.93 -6.16 7.57
CA LYS A 191 14.78 -5.51 6.56
C LYS A 191 14.33 -4.10 6.19
N TYR A 192 13.04 -3.80 6.34
CA TYR A 192 12.42 -2.52 5.99
C TYR A 192 12.10 -1.63 7.20
N ALA A 193 12.25 -2.13 8.43
CA ALA A 193 11.95 -1.42 9.68
C ALA A 193 12.73 -0.11 9.87
N GLN A 194 13.88 0.04 9.18
CA GLN A 194 14.75 1.23 9.21
C GLN A 194 14.65 2.10 7.93
N THR A 195 13.72 1.80 7.03
CA THR A 195 13.55 2.54 5.77
C THR A 195 12.10 2.99 5.52
N HIS A 196 11.13 2.28 6.11
CA HIS A 196 9.71 2.59 5.99
C HIS A 196 9.13 2.92 7.35
N CYS A 197 8.06 3.72 7.34
CA CYS A 197 7.31 4.02 8.54
C CYS A 197 6.64 2.76 9.09
N GLU A 198 6.85 2.46 10.36
CA GLU A 198 6.27 1.29 11.04
C GLU A 198 4.73 1.32 11.13
N PHE A 199 4.11 2.49 10.95
CA PHE A 199 2.67 2.65 11.02
C PHE A 199 1.98 2.60 9.65
N CYS A 200 2.48 3.35 8.66
CA CYS A 200 1.82 3.51 7.36
C CYS A 200 2.62 2.93 6.18
N PHE A 201 3.78 2.33 6.44
CA PHE A 201 4.68 1.72 5.46
C PHE A 201 5.26 2.67 4.40
N MET A 202 5.02 3.97 4.51
CA MET A 202 5.67 4.93 3.63
C MET A 202 7.17 4.97 3.86
N ARG A 203 7.94 4.83 2.78
CA ARG A 203 9.38 5.06 2.79
C ARG A 203 9.69 6.49 3.22
N THR A 204 10.62 6.66 4.16
CA THR A 204 10.99 7.98 4.68
C THR A 204 12.51 8.18 4.72
N VAL A 205 12.94 9.37 4.30
CA VAL A 205 14.35 9.82 4.40
C VAL A 205 14.59 10.73 5.61
N VAL A 206 13.52 11.21 6.26
CA VAL A 206 13.55 12.07 7.45
C VAL A 206 12.76 11.44 8.60
N PRO A 207 13.22 10.28 9.10
CA PRO A 207 12.49 9.55 10.13
C PRO A 207 12.35 10.34 11.42
N VAL A 208 11.25 10.04 12.12
CA VAL A 208 11.04 10.22 13.56
C VAL A 208 11.41 8.91 14.24
N SER A 209 12.20 8.97 15.31
CA SER A 209 12.61 7.78 16.08
C SER A 209 11.59 7.45 17.17
N CYS A 210 11.52 6.19 17.56
CA CYS A 210 10.89 5.83 18.84
C CYS A 210 11.72 6.43 20.00
N PRO A 211 11.09 6.89 21.10
CA PRO A 211 11.81 7.33 22.29
C PRO A 211 12.41 6.16 23.11
N GLY A 212 11.84 4.95 23.00
CA GLY A 212 12.20 3.79 23.83
C GLY A 212 13.05 2.72 23.14
N CYS A 213 13.16 2.73 21.81
CA CYS A 213 14.01 1.81 21.07
C CYS A 213 14.55 2.44 19.77
N SER A 214 15.49 1.74 19.13
CA SER A 214 16.02 2.11 17.82
C SER A 214 15.60 1.13 16.71
N ASP A 215 14.66 0.22 17.01
CA ASP A 215 14.30 -0.90 16.13
C ASP A 215 13.44 -0.47 14.92
N VAL A 216 12.67 0.61 15.07
CA VAL A 216 11.70 1.09 14.08
C VAL A 216 11.76 2.60 13.90
N ILE A 217 11.26 3.07 12.75
CA ILE A 217 11.14 4.49 12.43
C ILE A 217 9.72 4.87 11.99
N TYR A 218 9.42 6.18 12.01
CA TYR A 218 8.14 6.72 11.56
C TYR A 218 8.35 7.89 10.59
N CYS A 219 7.42 8.08 9.63
CA CYS A 219 7.50 9.22 8.71
C CYS A 219 7.09 10.55 9.38
N SER A 220 6.35 10.49 10.48
CA SER A 220 5.83 11.65 11.20
C SER A 220 5.59 11.36 12.68
N GLU A 221 5.55 12.42 13.46
CA GLU A 221 5.23 12.42 14.88
C GLU A 221 3.83 11.85 15.11
N GLN A 222 2.88 12.12 14.20
CA GLN A 222 1.53 11.55 14.26
C GLN A 222 1.55 10.02 14.10
N CYS A 223 2.31 9.50 13.15
CA CYS A 223 2.44 8.04 12.97
C CYS A 223 3.12 7.38 14.17
N GLN A 224 4.15 8.02 14.73
CA GLN A 224 4.81 7.56 15.95
C GLN A 224 3.82 7.50 17.13
N GLN A 225 3.04 8.55 17.35
CA GLN A 225 2.04 8.60 18.42
C GLN A 225 0.94 7.55 18.24
N LYS A 226 0.41 7.40 17.01
CA LYS A 226 -0.62 6.39 16.71
C LYS A 226 -0.11 4.97 16.96
N ALA A 227 1.11 4.65 16.53
CA ALA A 227 1.70 3.34 16.77
C ALA A 227 1.96 3.09 18.26
N ALA A 228 2.54 4.08 18.97
CA ALA A 228 2.82 4.00 20.41
C ALA A 228 1.55 3.78 21.24
N ALA A 229 0.48 4.52 20.93
CA ALA A 229 -0.79 4.40 21.63
C ALA A 229 -1.46 3.03 21.40
N LYS A 230 -1.36 2.51 20.18
CA LYS A 230 -2.05 1.28 19.75
C LYS A 230 -1.30 0.01 20.17
N TYR A 231 -0.14 -0.27 19.58
CA TYR A 231 0.54 -1.57 19.74
C TYR A 231 2.02 -1.47 20.11
N HIS A 232 2.73 -0.43 19.67
CA HIS A 232 4.19 -0.39 19.79
C HIS A 232 4.66 -0.33 21.25
N LYS A 233 3.87 0.21 22.18
CA LYS A 233 4.17 0.16 23.62
C LYS A 233 4.37 -1.28 24.15
N PHE A 234 3.77 -2.28 23.53
CA PHE A 234 3.92 -3.70 23.89
C PHE A 234 4.95 -4.44 23.04
N GLU A 235 5.51 -3.78 22.03
CA GLU A 235 6.53 -4.35 21.13
C GLU A 235 7.90 -3.71 21.33
N CYS A 236 7.94 -2.48 21.85
CA CYS A 236 9.13 -1.64 22.00
C CYS A 236 10.22 -2.40 22.77
N GLY A 237 11.39 -2.57 22.14
CA GLY A 237 12.52 -3.32 22.71
C GLY A 237 12.40 -4.86 22.62
N LEU A 238 11.24 -5.41 22.26
CA LEU A 238 11.05 -6.85 22.06
C LEU A 238 11.12 -7.27 20.58
N LEU A 239 11.04 -6.33 19.65
CA LEU A 239 11.07 -6.62 18.20
C LEU A 239 12.27 -7.48 17.77
N PRO A 240 13.53 -7.21 18.21
CA PRO A 240 14.66 -8.06 17.84
C PRO A 240 14.53 -9.50 18.37
N VAL A 241 13.89 -9.71 19.52
CA VAL A 241 13.62 -11.05 20.06
C VAL A 241 12.61 -11.78 19.18
N ILE A 242 11.57 -11.09 18.74
CA ILE A 242 10.55 -11.65 17.83
C ILE A 242 11.21 -12.01 16.50
N TRP A 243 11.92 -11.09 15.85
CA TRP A 243 12.54 -11.32 14.54
C TRP A 243 13.55 -12.46 14.55
N ARG A 244 14.36 -12.57 15.61
CA ARG A 244 15.41 -13.60 15.73
C ARG A 244 14.90 -14.94 16.27
N SER A 245 13.65 -15.03 16.69
CA SER A 245 13.06 -16.29 17.20
C SER A 245 12.73 -17.30 16.10
N GLY A 246 12.85 -16.91 14.82
CA GLY A 246 12.33 -17.68 13.69
C GLY A 246 10.82 -17.49 13.45
N ALA A 247 10.18 -16.59 14.21
CA ALA A 247 8.81 -16.16 13.97
C ALA A 247 8.68 -15.52 12.59
N SER A 248 7.73 -16.03 11.80
CA SER A 248 7.30 -15.41 10.55
C SER A 248 6.59 -14.09 10.81
N ILE A 249 6.42 -13.29 9.76
CA ILE A 249 5.62 -12.06 9.80
C ILE A 249 4.17 -12.29 10.29
N ASN A 250 3.61 -13.47 10.00
CA ASN A 250 2.28 -13.90 10.46
C ASN A 250 2.22 -14.01 11.99
N ASN A 251 3.31 -14.45 12.62
CA ASN A 251 3.38 -14.55 14.07
C ASN A 251 3.46 -13.17 14.73
N HIS A 252 4.20 -12.23 14.12
CA HIS A 252 4.22 -10.84 14.60
C HIS A 252 2.85 -10.17 14.41
N MET A 253 2.15 -10.41 13.30
CA MET A 253 0.76 -9.93 13.14
C MET A 253 -0.17 -10.47 14.23
N ALA A 254 -0.07 -11.75 14.60
CA ALA A 254 -0.87 -12.32 15.70
C ALA A 254 -0.64 -11.57 17.02
N LEU A 255 0.61 -11.30 17.37
CA LEU A 255 0.95 -10.49 18.56
C LEU A 255 0.38 -9.07 18.46
N ARG A 256 0.52 -8.43 17.29
CA ARG A 256 0.06 -7.05 17.07
C ARG A 256 -1.47 -6.92 17.12
N ILE A 257 -2.21 -7.93 16.68
CA ILE A 257 -3.68 -7.96 16.82
C ILE A 257 -4.07 -7.86 18.29
N ILE A 258 -3.44 -8.66 19.16
CA ILE A 258 -3.73 -8.64 20.60
C ILE A 258 -3.21 -7.34 21.22
N ALA A 259 -1.98 -6.93 20.92
CA ALA A 259 -1.38 -5.72 21.47
C ALA A 259 -2.17 -4.45 21.13
N SER A 260 -2.95 -4.45 20.03
CA SER A 260 -3.70 -3.28 19.55
C SER A 260 -4.97 -2.95 20.35
N LYS A 261 -5.40 -3.81 21.27
CA LYS A 261 -6.61 -3.62 22.08
C LYS A 261 -6.30 -3.90 23.56
N PRO A 262 -7.04 -3.31 24.51
CA PRO A 262 -6.84 -3.59 25.92
C PRO A 262 -7.26 -5.01 26.29
N LEU A 263 -6.70 -5.57 27.37
CA LEU A 263 -7.03 -6.92 27.85
C LEU A 263 -8.55 -7.11 28.06
N ASP A 264 -9.21 -6.14 28.71
CA ASP A 264 -10.64 -6.22 29.04
C ASP A 264 -11.54 -6.34 27.80
N TYR A 265 -11.14 -5.74 26.66
CA TYR A 265 -11.87 -5.87 25.40
C TYR A 265 -11.99 -7.35 24.99
N PHE A 266 -10.89 -8.11 25.05
CA PHE A 266 -10.91 -9.52 24.70
C PHE A 266 -11.60 -10.38 25.75
N MET A 267 -11.51 -10.03 27.03
CA MET A 267 -12.19 -10.77 28.09
C MET A 267 -13.72 -10.66 27.96
N GLN A 268 -14.22 -9.49 27.60
CA GLN A 268 -15.65 -9.26 27.34
C GLN A 268 -16.13 -10.00 26.09
N LEU A 269 -15.30 -10.02 25.04
CA LEU A 269 -15.65 -10.64 23.76
C LEU A 269 -15.68 -12.18 23.81
N ARG A 270 -14.99 -12.79 24.77
CA ARG A 270 -14.81 -14.25 24.86
C ARG A 270 -16.11 -15.04 24.78
N ALA A 271 -17.19 -14.54 25.38
CA ALA A 271 -18.48 -15.23 25.40
C ALA A 271 -19.14 -15.30 24.01
N SER A 272 -18.90 -14.31 23.15
CA SER A 272 -19.56 -14.17 21.85
C SER A 272 -18.67 -14.50 20.64
N LEU A 273 -17.44 -14.99 20.85
CA LEU A 273 -16.47 -15.21 19.76
C LEU A 273 -16.76 -16.44 18.89
N ASP A 274 -17.50 -17.40 19.43
CA ASP A 274 -17.88 -18.64 18.75
C ASP A 274 -19.36 -18.63 18.34
N GLU A 275 -20.07 -17.51 18.57
CA GLU A 275 -21.45 -17.32 18.07
C GLU A 275 -21.42 -17.26 16.54
N GLU A 276 -22.26 -18.05 15.88
CA GLU A 276 -22.41 -17.96 14.43
C GLU A 276 -23.13 -16.66 14.04
N LEU A 277 -22.41 -15.76 13.37
CA LEU A 277 -22.96 -14.53 12.83
C LEU A 277 -23.40 -14.75 11.39
N SER A 278 -24.58 -14.25 11.04
CA SER A 278 -24.95 -14.10 9.62
C SER A 278 -24.00 -13.14 8.91
N LEU A 279 -23.94 -13.24 7.58
CA LEU A 279 -23.07 -12.38 6.76
C LEU A 279 -23.37 -10.89 6.97
N GLU A 280 -24.65 -10.52 7.05
CA GLU A 280 -25.08 -9.14 7.30
C GLU A 280 -24.62 -8.64 8.69
N GLN A 281 -24.77 -9.46 9.72
CA GLN A 281 -24.27 -9.15 11.06
C GLN A 281 -22.75 -8.97 11.06
N LEU A 282 -22.01 -9.86 10.39
CA LEU A 282 -20.55 -9.78 10.33
C LEU A 282 -20.07 -8.52 9.60
N LEU A 283 -20.68 -8.18 8.46
CA LEU A 283 -20.30 -7.02 7.65
C LEU A 283 -20.69 -5.68 8.29
N SER A 284 -21.76 -5.67 9.11
CA SER A 284 -22.19 -4.48 9.86
C SER A 284 -21.36 -4.21 11.12
N LEU A 285 -20.49 -5.13 11.55
CA LEU A 285 -19.59 -4.90 12.67
C LEU A 285 -18.64 -3.72 12.41
N PRO A 286 -18.26 -2.96 13.47
CA PRO A 286 -17.22 -1.96 13.37
C PRO A 286 -15.96 -2.53 12.72
N LYS A 287 -15.30 -1.74 11.88
CA LYS A 287 -14.12 -2.19 11.10
C LYS A 287 -12.98 -2.69 11.96
N ASP A 288 -12.85 -2.14 13.16
CA ASP A 288 -11.82 -2.50 14.15
C ASP A 288 -12.30 -3.54 15.18
N ASP A 289 -13.47 -4.16 14.97
CA ASP A 289 -13.97 -5.27 15.77
C ASP A 289 -13.23 -6.57 15.44
N PHE A 290 -12.65 -7.20 16.45
CA PHE A 290 -11.88 -8.43 16.30
C PHE A 290 -12.70 -9.59 15.71
N ARG A 291 -14.03 -9.62 15.90
CA ARG A 291 -14.88 -10.65 15.27
C ARG A 291 -14.79 -10.63 13.75
N ARG A 292 -14.53 -9.48 13.11
CA ARG A 292 -14.34 -9.41 11.65
C ARG A 292 -13.20 -10.29 11.15
N VAL A 293 -12.11 -10.40 11.91
CA VAL A 293 -10.99 -11.29 11.57
C VAL A 293 -11.09 -12.66 12.24
N ALA A 294 -11.69 -12.75 13.43
CA ALA A 294 -11.82 -14.01 14.15
C ALA A 294 -12.77 -15.01 13.47
N HIS A 295 -13.66 -14.53 12.58
CA HIS A 295 -14.55 -15.33 11.75
C HIS A 295 -13.98 -15.65 10.36
N LEU A 296 -12.74 -15.25 10.04
CA LEU A 296 -12.10 -15.65 8.79
C LEU A 296 -11.77 -17.16 8.79
N GLU A 297 -11.61 -17.73 7.58
CA GLU A 297 -11.35 -19.16 7.44
C GLU A 297 -10.02 -19.54 8.12
N ARG A 298 -10.05 -20.63 8.88
CA ARG A 298 -8.93 -21.12 9.69
C ARG A 298 -8.64 -22.61 9.46
N HIS A 299 -9.45 -23.28 8.64
CA HIS A 299 -9.44 -24.71 8.34
C HIS A 299 -9.26 -25.58 9.57
N GLN A 300 -9.96 -25.22 10.65
CA GLN A 300 -9.70 -25.80 11.98
C GLN A 300 -9.90 -27.32 12.00
N LYS A 301 -10.84 -27.83 11.21
CA LYS A 301 -11.21 -29.26 11.17
C LYS A 301 -10.22 -30.08 10.35
N GLU A 302 -9.55 -29.48 9.38
CA GLU A 302 -8.60 -30.14 8.48
C GLU A 302 -7.16 -30.16 9.05
N ARG A 303 -6.86 -29.41 10.12
CA ARG A 303 -5.47 -29.30 10.62
C ARG A 303 -5.00 -30.57 11.33
N PRO A 304 -3.80 -31.09 11.03
CA PRO A 304 -3.22 -32.22 11.74
C PRO A 304 -2.70 -31.81 13.14
N PRO A 305 -2.59 -32.75 14.10
CA PRO A 305 -2.06 -32.48 15.44
C PRO A 305 -0.65 -31.85 15.46
N SER A 306 0.22 -32.23 14.51
CA SER A 306 1.58 -31.66 14.37
C SER A 306 1.54 -30.16 14.07
N ASN A 307 0.59 -29.72 13.25
CA ASN A 307 0.39 -28.31 12.95
C ASN A 307 -0.11 -27.54 14.18
N PHE A 308 -1.06 -28.11 14.93
CA PHE A 308 -1.51 -27.52 16.20
C PHE A 308 -0.38 -27.37 17.22
N PHE A 309 0.50 -28.37 17.35
CA PHE A 309 1.62 -28.31 18.29
C PHE A 309 2.54 -27.11 18.00
N GLN A 310 2.93 -26.91 16.74
CA GLN A 310 3.75 -25.77 16.33
C GLN A 310 3.07 -24.43 16.66
N TYR A 311 1.78 -24.29 16.36
CA TYR A 311 1.05 -23.06 16.64
C TYR A 311 0.82 -22.82 18.13
N VAL A 312 0.65 -23.87 18.94
CA VAL A 312 0.55 -23.76 20.41
C VAL A 312 1.88 -23.28 21.00
N LEU A 313 3.01 -23.81 20.55
CA LEU A 313 4.34 -23.35 20.98
C LEU A 313 4.53 -21.86 20.67
N MET A 314 4.20 -21.45 19.43
CA MET A 314 4.29 -20.05 19.02
C MET A 314 3.32 -19.16 19.79
N ALA A 315 2.07 -19.58 19.98
CA ALA A 315 1.09 -18.84 20.79
C ALA A 315 1.58 -18.63 22.22
N ARG A 316 2.19 -19.66 22.83
CA ARG A 316 2.81 -19.55 24.16
C ARG A 316 3.99 -18.59 24.17
N PHE A 317 4.88 -18.65 23.18
CA PHE A 317 5.98 -17.70 23.04
C PHE A 317 5.46 -16.25 22.96
N LEU A 318 4.52 -15.97 22.06
CA LEU A 318 3.94 -14.64 21.89
C LEU A 318 3.18 -14.17 23.16
N THR A 319 2.53 -15.08 23.88
CA THR A 319 1.90 -14.78 25.18
C THR A 319 2.95 -14.33 26.20
N ARG A 320 4.13 -14.97 26.23
CA ARG A 320 5.24 -14.56 27.10
C ARG A 320 5.82 -13.22 26.69
N CYS A 321 5.91 -12.91 25.39
CA CYS A 321 6.30 -11.58 24.93
C CYS A 321 5.33 -10.50 25.44
N LEU A 322 4.02 -10.72 25.30
CA LEU A 322 3.01 -9.79 25.84
C LEU A 322 3.12 -9.63 27.37
N GLN A 323 3.40 -10.73 28.08
CA GLN A 323 3.61 -10.69 29.53
C GLN A 323 4.85 -9.88 29.91
N ALA A 324 5.98 -10.10 29.23
CA ALA A 324 7.21 -9.32 29.45
C ALA A 324 7.02 -7.84 29.12
N ALA A 325 6.15 -7.52 28.16
CA ALA A 325 5.79 -6.16 27.79
C ALA A 325 4.78 -5.48 28.74
N GLY A 326 4.32 -6.18 29.80
CA GLY A 326 3.36 -5.63 30.76
C GLY A 326 1.91 -5.58 30.29
N TYR A 327 1.54 -6.32 29.24
CA TYR A 327 0.17 -6.32 28.69
C TYR A 327 -0.91 -6.72 29.70
N PHE A 328 -0.56 -7.61 30.63
CA PHE A 328 -1.48 -8.14 31.65
C PHE A 328 -1.45 -7.36 32.97
N GLY A 329 -0.72 -6.25 33.05
CA GLY A 329 -0.47 -5.53 34.31
C GLY A 329 0.56 -6.22 35.21
N SER A 330 0.66 -5.75 36.46
CA SER A 330 1.66 -6.22 37.43
C SER A 330 1.38 -7.62 37.99
N GLU A 331 0.11 -8.01 38.09
CA GLU A 331 -0.33 -9.28 38.67
C GLU A 331 -1.22 -10.05 37.68
N PRO A 332 -0.63 -10.72 36.68
CA PRO A 332 -1.38 -11.42 35.63
C PRO A 332 -2.16 -12.61 36.19
N LYS A 333 -3.48 -12.64 36.00
CA LYS A 333 -4.32 -13.80 36.37
C LYS A 333 -4.12 -14.95 35.38
N SER A 334 -3.97 -16.17 35.88
CA SER A 334 -3.75 -17.38 35.06
C SER A 334 -4.82 -17.59 33.98
N GLU A 335 -6.08 -17.29 34.32
CA GLU A 335 -7.19 -17.39 33.37
C GLU A 335 -7.05 -16.40 32.20
N GLN A 336 -6.69 -15.14 32.48
CA GLN A 336 -6.51 -14.10 31.46
C GLN A 336 -5.36 -14.47 30.52
N VAL A 337 -4.24 -14.94 31.08
CA VAL A 337 -3.08 -15.40 30.30
C VAL A 337 -3.46 -16.57 29.39
N SER A 338 -4.23 -17.53 29.92
CA SER A 338 -4.68 -18.70 29.14
C SER A 338 -5.67 -18.31 28.05
N ALA A 339 -6.59 -17.38 28.33
CA ALA A 339 -7.54 -16.87 27.35
C ALA A 339 -6.83 -16.15 26.19
N ILE A 340 -5.89 -15.25 26.48
CA ILE A 340 -5.09 -14.59 25.44
C ILE A 340 -4.24 -15.60 24.66
N GLY A 341 -3.66 -16.60 25.31
CA GLY A 341 -2.94 -17.68 24.62
C GLY A 341 -3.83 -18.45 23.63
N GLY A 342 -5.08 -18.71 24.00
CA GLY A 342 -6.08 -19.31 23.11
C GLY A 342 -6.45 -18.40 21.93
N LEU A 343 -6.57 -17.09 22.16
CA LEU A 343 -6.83 -16.12 21.09
C LEU A 343 -5.64 -15.97 20.14
N LEU A 344 -4.40 -16.00 20.64
CA LEU A 344 -3.20 -16.03 19.81
C LEU A 344 -3.16 -17.28 18.94
N LEU A 345 -3.50 -18.45 19.48
CA LEU A 345 -3.63 -19.68 18.71
C LEU A 345 -4.67 -19.51 17.59
N ARG A 346 -5.85 -18.95 17.88
CA ARG A 346 -6.87 -18.65 16.86
C ARG A 346 -6.35 -17.69 15.80
N CYS A 347 -5.65 -16.62 16.20
CA CYS A 347 -5.04 -15.66 15.28
C CYS A 347 -4.07 -16.34 14.33
N LEU A 348 -3.15 -17.14 14.86
CA LEU A 348 -2.17 -17.86 14.05
C LEU A 348 -2.80 -18.76 12.99
N GLN A 349 -3.96 -19.34 13.28
CA GLN A 349 -4.68 -20.18 12.33
C GLN A 349 -5.32 -19.38 11.18
N PHE A 350 -6.05 -18.30 11.47
CA PHE A 350 -6.69 -17.54 10.39
C PHE A 350 -5.68 -16.69 9.61
N ILE A 351 -4.61 -16.21 10.23
CA ILE A 351 -3.60 -15.38 9.56
C ILE A 351 -2.93 -16.14 8.41
N GLN A 352 -2.73 -17.46 8.55
CA GLN A 352 -2.11 -18.30 7.51
C GLN A 352 -2.80 -18.16 6.15
N PHE A 353 -4.13 -18.02 6.13
CA PHE A 353 -4.93 -18.08 4.90
C PHE A 353 -5.46 -16.73 4.43
N ASN A 354 -5.41 -15.69 5.28
CA ASN A 354 -6.09 -14.41 5.02
C ASN A 354 -5.12 -13.21 5.00
N THR A 355 -3.81 -13.48 4.98
CA THR A 355 -2.79 -12.43 4.93
C THR A 355 -2.49 -12.04 3.49
N HIS A 356 -2.37 -10.74 3.29
CA HIS A 356 -1.99 -10.13 2.02
C HIS A 356 -0.59 -9.56 2.11
N GLU A 357 0.20 -9.78 1.06
CA GLU A 357 1.51 -9.16 0.90
C GLU A 357 1.35 -7.68 0.52
N VAL A 358 1.91 -6.79 1.33
CA VAL A 358 2.08 -5.36 1.01
C VAL A 358 3.39 -5.19 0.26
N ALA A 359 3.32 -4.57 -0.91
CA ALA A 359 4.45 -4.44 -1.83
C ALA A 359 4.81 -2.99 -2.18
N GLU A 360 6.06 -2.81 -2.61
CA GLU A 360 6.62 -1.59 -3.19
C GLU A 360 7.24 -1.93 -4.55
N LEU A 361 6.91 -1.18 -5.60
CA LEU A 361 7.49 -1.35 -6.93
C LEU A 361 8.89 -0.73 -6.97
N HIS A 362 9.93 -1.54 -7.18
CA HIS A 362 11.31 -1.10 -7.29
C HIS A 362 11.69 -0.96 -8.76
N LYS A 363 12.12 0.23 -9.16
CA LYS A 363 12.62 0.52 -10.50
C LYS A 363 14.13 0.57 -10.50
N TYR A 364 14.76 -0.27 -11.29
CA TYR A 364 16.22 -0.34 -11.43
C TYR A 364 16.61 0.40 -12.70
N ALA A 365 16.89 1.70 -12.57
CA ALA A 365 17.09 2.58 -13.72
C ALA A 365 18.22 2.12 -14.65
N ALA A 366 19.33 1.64 -14.08
CA ALA A 366 20.48 1.15 -14.84
C ALA A 366 20.18 -0.12 -15.66
N GLU A 367 19.21 -0.93 -15.23
CA GLU A 367 18.87 -2.22 -15.85
C GLU A 367 17.59 -2.15 -16.68
N GLY A 368 16.85 -1.02 -16.64
CA GLY A 368 15.56 -0.89 -17.31
C GLY A 368 14.49 -1.88 -16.82
N ARG A 369 14.62 -2.38 -15.59
CA ARG A 369 13.70 -3.39 -15.02
C ARG A 369 12.92 -2.86 -13.83
N GLU A 370 11.71 -3.37 -13.67
CA GLU A 370 10.83 -3.11 -12.53
C GLU A 370 10.53 -4.42 -11.79
N LYS A 371 10.43 -4.37 -10.47
CA LYS A 371 10.11 -5.55 -9.65
C LYS A 371 9.25 -5.17 -8.47
N SER A 372 8.14 -5.87 -8.27
CA SER A 372 7.35 -5.78 -7.05
C SER A 372 8.08 -6.45 -5.89
N ILE A 373 8.32 -5.72 -4.81
CA ILE A 373 9.04 -6.19 -3.63
C ILE A 373 8.08 -6.28 -2.45
N PHE A 374 7.95 -7.46 -1.86
CA PHE A 374 7.25 -7.68 -0.60
C PHE A 374 7.97 -6.94 0.54
N ILE A 375 7.28 -5.97 1.16
CA ILE A 375 7.82 -5.13 2.24
C ILE A 375 7.20 -5.40 3.62
N GLY A 376 6.01 -5.99 3.65
CA GLY A 376 5.31 -6.30 4.90
C GLY A 376 3.99 -7.02 4.65
N GLY A 377 3.38 -7.58 5.68
CA GLY A 377 2.13 -8.34 5.60
C GLY A 377 0.99 -7.60 6.30
N ALA A 378 -0.23 -7.79 5.81
CA ALA A 378 -1.42 -7.17 6.38
C ALA A 378 -2.69 -8.01 6.19
N ILE A 379 -3.70 -7.75 7.02
CA ILE A 379 -5.04 -8.35 6.88
C ILE A 379 -6.03 -7.24 6.50
N TYR A 380 -6.76 -7.48 5.42
CA TYR A 380 -7.83 -6.63 4.90
C TYR A 380 -9.11 -7.47 4.93
N PRO A 381 -9.94 -7.36 6.00
CA PRO A 381 -11.02 -8.31 6.25
C PRO A 381 -12.06 -8.38 5.12
N THR A 382 -12.26 -7.29 4.37
CA THR A 382 -13.19 -7.27 3.24
C THR A 382 -12.56 -7.91 2.02
N LEU A 383 -11.30 -7.57 1.69
CA LEU A 383 -10.59 -8.21 0.59
C LEU A 383 -10.39 -9.72 0.80
N ALA A 384 -10.19 -10.19 2.04
CA ALA A 384 -10.06 -11.61 2.35
C ALA A 384 -11.29 -12.45 1.93
N LEU A 385 -12.40 -11.81 1.56
CA LEU A 385 -13.60 -12.44 1.01
C LEU A 385 -13.58 -12.52 -0.53
N PHE A 386 -12.49 -12.13 -1.19
CA PHE A 386 -12.33 -12.27 -2.64
C PHE A 386 -11.59 -13.57 -2.91
N ASN A 387 -12.26 -14.52 -3.57
CA ASN A 387 -11.68 -15.83 -3.86
C ASN A 387 -10.64 -15.74 -4.98
N HIS A 388 -9.79 -16.75 -5.06
CA HIS A 388 -8.74 -16.85 -6.06
C HIS A 388 -9.24 -17.12 -7.49
N SER A 389 -8.55 -16.54 -8.48
CA SER A 389 -8.49 -17.03 -9.85
C SER A 389 -7.06 -16.92 -10.39
N CYS A 390 -6.67 -17.88 -11.23
CA CYS A 390 -5.41 -17.81 -11.98
C CYS A 390 -5.48 -16.83 -13.16
N ASP A 391 -6.68 -16.39 -13.56
CA ASP A 391 -6.96 -15.22 -14.41
C ASP A 391 -7.84 -14.22 -13.63
N PRO A 392 -7.23 -13.41 -12.74
CA PRO A 392 -7.97 -12.55 -11.82
C PRO A 392 -8.69 -11.41 -12.57
N GLY A 393 -9.88 -11.06 -12.07
CA GLY A 393 -10.67 -9.94 -12.58
C GLY A 393 -10.14 -8.57 -12.13
N VAL A 394 -9.28 -8.56 -11.10
CA VAL A 394 -8.80 -7.35 -10.43
C VAL A 394 -7.29 -7.31 -10.29
N VAL A 395 -6.77 -6.11 -10.05
CA VAL A 395 -5.41 -5.84 -9.59
C VAL A 395 -5.47 -5.19 -8.22
N ARG A 396 -4.49 -5.54 -7.38
CA ARG A 396 -4.24 -4.88 -6.10
C ARG A 396 -2.97 -4.06 -6.16
N TYR A 397 -3.00 -2.87 -5.57
CA TYR A 397 -1.83 -2.04 -5.34
C TYR A 397 -1.98 -1.28 -4.01
N PHE A 398 -0.89 -0.65 -3.56
CA PHE A 398 -0.83 -0.05 -2.24
C PHE A 398 -0.41 1.41 -2.29
N ARG A 399 -0.99 2.21 -1.39
CA ARG A 399 -0.48 3.52 -1.00
C ARG A 399 -0.21 3.48 0.49
N GLY A 400 1.07 3.43 0.84
CA GLY A 400 1.50 3.05 2.19
C GLY A 400 1.10 1.61 2.47
N ASN A 401 0.25 1.40 3.47
CA ASN A 401 -0.39 0.12 3.78
C ASN A 401 -1.89 0.11 3.53
N THR A 402 -2.45 1.12 2.83
CA THR A 402 -3.83 1.05 2.34
C THR A 402 -3.85 0.26 1.05
N ILE A 403 -4.78 -0.70 0.92
CA ILE A 403 -4.95 -1.49 -0.29
C ILE A 403 -6.02 -0.86 -1.19
N HIS A 404 -5.76 -0.89 -2.50
CA HIS A 404 -6.67 -0.47 -3.55
C HIS A 404 -6.90 -1.63 -4.51
N ILE A 405 -8.16 -1.86 -4.89
CA ILE A 405 -8.57 -2.89 -5.83
C ILE A 405 -9.28 -2.26 -7.01
N ASN A 406 -8.75 -2.51 -8.21
CA ASN A 406 -9.35 -2.06 -9.46
C ASN A 406 -9.57 -3.23 -10.42
N THR A 407 -10.61 -3.16 -11.24
CA THR A 407 -10.84 -4.17 -12.28
C THR A 407 -9.85 -4.05 -13.43
N VAL A 408 -9.42 -5.19 -13.94
CA VAL A 408 -8.53 -5.30 -15.11
C VAL A 408 -9.16 -6.00 -16.30
N ARG A 409 -10.42 -6.44 -16.15
CA ARG A 409 -11.28 -6.92 -17.22
C ARG A 409 -12.75 -6.69 -16.83
N PRO A 410 -13.70 -6.71 -17.78
CA PRO A 410 -15.11 -6.69 -17.43
C PRO A 410 -15.50 -7.91 -16.60
N VAL A 411 -16.47 -7.72 -15.71
CA VAL A 411 -17.08 -8.80 -14.91
C VAL A 411 -18.60 -8.66 -15.02
N GLU A 412 -19.26 -9.66 -15.58
CA GLU A 412 -20.72 -9.66 -15.75
C GLU A 412 -21.42 -9.79 -14.40
N ALA A 413 -22.63 -9.22 -14.30
CA ALA A 413 -23.45 -9.30 -13.11
C ALA A 413 -23.64 -10.76 -12.64
N GLY A 414 -23.46 -10.97 -11.34
CA GLY A 414 -23.57 -12.29 -10.70
C GLY A 414 -22.30 -13.14 -10.76
N LEU A 415 -21.32 -12.82 -11.61
CA LEU A 415 -20.06 -13.56 -11.67
C LEU A 415 -19.12 -13.20 -10.50
N PRO A 416 -18.28 -14.15 -10.04
CA PRO A 416 -17.30 -13.89 -8.99
C PRO A 416 -16.31 -12.78 -9.37
N ILE A 417 -15.97 -11.94 -8.39
CA ILE A 417 -14.87 -10.97 -8.50
C ILE A 417 -13.66 -11.60 -7.81
N ASN A 418 -12.83 -12.28 -8.60
CA ASN A 418 -11.69 -13.00 -8.08
C ASN A 418 -10.41 -12.17 -8.08
N GLU A 419 -9.65 -12.26 -6.99
CA GLU A 419 -8.28 -11.76 -6.91
C GLU A 419 -7.25 -12.87 -7.17
N ASN A 420 -5.96 -12.55 -7.06
CA ASN A 420 -4.88 -13.50 -7.24
C ASN A 420 -4.12 -13.76 -5.94
N TYR A 421 -3.88 -15.05 -5.65
CA TYR A 421 -3.22 -15.52 -4.42
C TYR A 421 -1.74 -15.86 -4.66
N GLY A 422 -1.19 -15.47 -5.81
CA GLY A 422 0.21 -15.70 -6.21
C GLY A 422 0.33 -16.33 -7.60
N PRO A 423 -0.16 -17.57 -7.82
CA PRO A 423 0.01 -18.26 -9.10
C PRO A 423 -0.89 -17.67 -10.20
N ILE A 424 -0.32 -17.40 -11.38
CA ILE A 424 -1.04 -16.85 -12.55
C ILE A 424 -0.73 -17.68 -13.80
N TYR A 425 -1.73 -17.92 -14.66
CA TYR A 425 -1.57 -18.86 -15.79
C TYR A 425 -0.55 -18.38 -16.83
N THR A 426 -0.32 -17.07 -16.93
CA THR A 426 0.64 -16.49 -17.87
C THR A 426 2.09 -16.80 -17.52
N GLN A 427 2.39 -17.25 -16.29
CA GLN A 427 3.74 -17.47 -15.78
C GLN A 427 3.98 -18.90 -15.29
N ASP A 428 2.98 -19.51 -14.65
CA ASP A 428 3.10 -20.83 -14.01
C ASP A 428 2.21 -21.88 -14.70
N LYS A 429 2.74 -23.09 -14.88
CA LYS A 429 1.97 -24.23 -15.43
C LYS A 429 0.84 -24.63 -14.49
N ARG A 430 -0.22 -25.22 -15.04
CA ARG A 430 -1.41 -25.63 -14.28
C ARG A 430 -1.08 -26.50 -13.07
N GLU A 431 -0.19 -27.48 -13.23
CA GLU A 431 0.19 -28.41 -12.16
C GLU A 431 0.87 -27.67 -11.00
N ASP A 432 1.78 -26.74 -11.31
CA ASP A 432 2.50 -25.93 -10.33
C ASP A 432 1.56 -24.98 -9.59
N ARG A 433 0.62 -24.36 -10.33
CA ARG A 433 -0.43 -23.50 -9.76
C ARG A 433 -1.30 -24.28 -8.77
N GLN A 434 -1.79 -25.45 -9.17
CA GLN A 434 -2.63 -26.32 -8.32
C GLN A 434 -1.86 -26.81 -7.08
N ALA A 435 -0.61 -27.25 -7.25
CA ALA A 435 0.22 -27.70 -6.14
C ALA A 435 0.43 -26.60 -5.09
N ARG A 436 0.77 -25.37 -5.55
CA ARG A 436 1.00 -24.23 -4.66
C ARG A 436 -0.27 -23.81 -3.90
N LEU A 437 -1.43 -23.78 -4.57
CA LEU A 437 -2.70 -23.46 -3.92
C LEU A 437 -3.13 -24.52 -2.93
N LYS A 438 -2.96 -25.80 -3.28
CA LYS A 438 -3.28 -26.93 -2.40
C LYS A 438 -2.37 -26.95 -1.17
N GLU A 439 -1.11 -26.57 -1.30
CA GLU A 439 -0.16 -26.48 -0.18
C GLU A 439 -0.48 -25.29 0.75
N LEU A 440 -0.70 -24.09 0.19
CA LEU A 440 -0.81 -22.85 0.95
C LEU A 440 -2.23 -22.56 1.45
N TYR A 441 -3.25 -22.89 0.67
CA TYR A 441 -4.65 -22.52 0.87
C TYR A 441 -5.63 -23.70 0.93
N TRP A 442 -5.15 -24.93 0.69
CA TRP A 442 -5.90 -26.18 0.89
C TRP A 442 -7.15 -26.34 0.00
N PHE A 443 -7.11 -25.78 -1.21
CA PHE A 443 -8.14 -25.98 -2.23
C PHE A 443 -7.52 -26.25 -3.60
N GLU A 444 -8.33 -26.76 -4.52
CA GLU A 444 -8.00 -26.92 -5.94
C GLU A 444 -8.77 -25.87 -6.77
N CYS A 445 -8.06 -25.14 -7.64
CA CYS A 445 -8.64 -24.03 -8.39
C CYS A 445 -9.45 -24.52 -9.59
N ASN A 446 -10.68 -24.01 -9.72
CA ASN A 446 -11.59 -24.36 -10.82
C ASN A 446 -11.88 -23.17 -11.76
N CYS A 447 -10.98 -22.19 -11.85
CA CYS A 447 -11.13 -21.11 -12.83
C CYS A 447 -10.95 -21.62 -14.28
N ASP A 448 -11.42 -20.87 -15.27
CA ASP A 448 -11.35 -21.23 -16.69
C ASP A 448 -9.91 -21.60 -17.12
N ALA A 449 -8.91 -20.83 -16.68
CA ALA A 449 -7.50 -21.11 -16.96
C ALA A 449 -6.97 -22.42 -16.37
N CYS A 450 -7.62 -22.96 -15.33
CA CYS A 450 -7.32 -24.28 -14.76
C CYS A 450 -8.15 -25.40 -15.40
N LEU A 451 -9.42 -25.14 -15.72
CA LEU A 451 -10.33 -26.13 -16.34
C LEU A 451 -9.93 -26.42 -17.79
N GLU A 452 -9.59 -25.39 -18.55
CA GLU A 452 -9.22 -25.48 -19.96
C GLU A 452 -7.71 -25.63 -20.19
N ASN A 453 -6.91 -25.69 -19.11
CA ASN A 453 -5.45 -25.79 -19.18
C ASN A 453 -4.81 -24.73 -20.11
N TRP A 454 -5.13 -23.47 -19.88
CA TRP A 454 -4.61 -22.37 -20.71
C TRP A 454 -3.07 -22.36 -20.74
N PRO A 455 -2.45 -22.06 -21.90
CA PRO A 455 -1.01 -22.05 -22.07
C PRO A 455 -0.36 -20.85 -21.35
N LEU A 456 0.96 -20.92 -21.17
CA LEU A 456 1.77 -19.80 -20.71
C LEU A 456 1.72 -18.66 -21.73
N PHE A 457 2.08 -17.43 -21.31
CA PHE A 457 2.03 -16.27 -22.21
C PHE A 457 2.86 -16.46 -23.48
N ASP A 458 4.07 -17.01 -23.35
CA ASP A 458 4.98 -17.25 -24.48
C ASP A 458 4.48 -18.34 -25.43
N ASP A 459 3.62 -19.23 -24.94
CA ASP A 459 3.03 -20.35 -25.68
C ASP A 459 1.63 -20.02 -26.24
N LEU A 460 1.11 -18.80 -26.02
CA LEU A 460 -0.20 -18.40 -26.55
C LEU A 460 -0.18 -18.35 -28.09
N PRO A 461 -1.18 -18.94 -28.78
CA PRO A 461 -1.32 -18.80 -30.23
C PRO A 461 -1.42 -17.33 -30.63
N ARG A 462 -0.60 -16.91 -31.61
CA ARG A 462 -0.56 -15.53 -32.13
C ARG A 462 -1.27 -15.37 -33.47
N ASP A 463 -1.47 -16.47 -34.18
CA ASP A 463 -2.06 -16.56 -35.50
C ASP A 463 -3.52 -17.00 -35.48
N ILE A 464 -3.99 -17.57 -34.37
CA ILE A 464 -5.40 -17.93 -34.15
C ILE A 464 -6.09 -16.82 -33.36
N ILE A 465 -7.14 -16.23 -33.95
CA ILE A 465 -7.95 -15.20 -33.29
C ILE A 465 -9.20 -15.85 -32.70
N ARG A 466 -9.55 -15.49 -31.48
CA ARG A 466 -10.70 -16.03 -30.73
C ARG A 466 -11.81 -14.98 -30.64
N PHE A 467 -12.89 -15.14 -31.39
CA PHE A 467 -14.05 -14.25 -31.35
C PHE A 467 -15.17 -14.80 -30.47
N ARG A 468 -15.94 -13.91 -29.85
CA ARG A 468 -17.20 -14.28 -29.21
C ARG A 468 -18.27 -14.50 -30.30
N CYS A 469 -19.12 -15.50 -30.10
CA CYS A 469 -20.28 -15.69 -30.96
C CYS A 469 -21.25 -14.49 -30.79
N GLU A 470 -21.65 -13.87 -31.90
CA GLU A 470 -22.60 -12.73 -31.89
C GLU A 470 -24.05 -13.18 -32.16
N ALA A 471 -24.35 -14.46 -31.94
CA ALA A 471 -25.68 -15.00 -32.20
C ALA A 471 -26.74 -14.34 -31.30
N PRO A 472 -27.95 -13.99 -31.82
CA PRO A 472 -29.01 -13.31 -31.06
C PRO A 472 -29.52 -14.07 -29.82
N ASN A 473 -29.18 -15.34 -29.69
CA ASN A 473 -29.53 -16.19 -28.55
C ASN A 473 -28.54 -16.07 -27.37
N ASN A 474 -27.66 -15.07 -27.37
CA ASN A 474 -26.60 -14.87 -26.37
C ASN A 474 -25.71 -16.12 -26.18
N CYS A 475 -25.33 -16.75 -27.29
CA CYS A 475 -24.41 -17.87 -27.27
C CYS A 475 -23.05 -17.46 -26.70
N THR A 476 -22.57 -18.18 -25.69
CA THR A 476 -21.27 -17.92 -25.03
C THR A 476 -20.09 -18.63 -25.70
N ALA A 477 -20.32 -19.26 -26.85
CA ALA A 477 -19.29 -20.01 -27.56
C ALA A 477 -18.20 -19.10 -28.12
N VAL A 478 -16.98 -19.65 -28.17
CA VAL A 478 -15.82 -19.03 -28.78
C VAL A 478 -15.63 -19.60 -30.18
N ILE A 479 -15.36 -18.72 -31.14
CA ILE A 479 -15.07 -19.05 -32.53
C ILE A 479 -13.59 -18.82 -32.76
N GLU A 480 -12.84 -19.89 -33.01
CA GLU A 480 -11.42 -19.83 -33.36
C GLU A 480 -11.26 -19.66 -34.86
N VAL A 481 -10.52 -18.63 -35.26
CA VAL A 481 -10.30 -18.26 -36.66
C VAL A 481 -8.80 -18.40 -36.96
N PRO A 482 -8.39 -19.42 -37.72
CA PRO A 482 -7.00 -19.60 -38.14
C PRO A 482 -6.60 -18.56 -39.21
N PRO A 483 -5.29 -18.34 -39.42
CA PRO A 483 -4.81 -17.35 -40.40
C PRO A 483 -5.14 -17.72 -41.85
N SER A 484 -5.47 -18.99 -42.12
CA SER A 484 -5.89 -19.49 -43.42
C SER A 484 -7.37 -19.25 -43.75
N CYS A 485 -8.16 -18.72 -42.80
CA CYS A 485 -9.57 -18.46 -43.00
C CYS A 485 -9.79 -17.22 -43.89
N ASN A 486 -10.49 -17.40 -45.01
CA ASN A 486 -10.84 -16.32 -45.95
C ASN A 486 -12.31 -15.88 -45.84
N ASP A 487 -13.08 -16.48 -44.93
CA ASP A 487 -14.50 -16.19 -44.74
C ASP A 487 -14.69 -15.17 -43.61
N PHE A 488 -15.62 -14.22 -43.81
CA PHE A 488 -16.01 -13.27 -42.75
C PHE A 488 -17.22 -13.72 -41.95
N MET A 489 -17.97 -14.71 -42.46
CA MET A 489 -19.17 -15.24 -41.84
C MET A 489 -18.89 -16.65 -41.36
N ILE A 490 -18.56 -16.79 -40.08
CA ILE A 490 -18.16 -18.08 -39.49
C ILE A 490 -19.34 -18.72 -38.79
N LYS A 491 -19.63 -19.98 -39.12
CA LYS A 491 -20.70 -20.74 -38.48
C LYS A 491 -20.24 -21.19 -37.09
N CYS A 492 -20.96 -20.79 -36.06
CA CYS A 492 -20.73 -21.24 -34.69
C CYS A 492 -21.05 -22.73 -34.58
N VAL A 493 -20.11 -23.53 -34.07
CA VAL A 493 -20.30 -24.98 -33.88
C VAL A 493 -21.33 -25.31 -32.79
N THR A 494 -21.54 -24.39 -31.85
CA THR A 494 -22.43 -24.60 -30.69
C THR A 494 -23.89 -24.25 -31.00
N CYS A 495 -24.15 -23.08 -31.59
CA CYS A 495 -25.53 -22.64 -31.88
C CYS A 495 -25.93 -22.77 -33.36
N GLY A 496 -24.98 -22.99 -34.27
CA GLY A 496 -25.26 -23.12 -35.71
C GLY A 496 -25.46 -21.80 -36.45
N GLU A 497 -25.52 -20.66 -35.76
CA GLU A 497 -25.67 -19.33 -36.36
C GLU A 497 -24.36 -18.82 -36.98
N LEU A 498 -24.47 -17.88 -37.92
CA LEU A 498 -23.31 -17.21 -38.55
C LEU A 498 -22.91 -15.97 -37.76
N THR A 499 -21.63 -15.88 -37.39
CA THR A 499 -21.02 -14.70 -36.75
C THR A 499 -20.18 -13.92 -37.75
N ASN A 500 -20.35 -12.60 -37.80
CA ASN A 500 -19.58 -11.71 -38.66
C ASN A 500 -18.29 -11.23 -37.98
N ILE A 501 -17.16 -11.87 -38.30
CA ILE A 501 -15.87 -11.55 -37.68
C ILE A 501 -15.22 -10.26 -38.21
N LEU A 502 -15.74 -9.66 -39.29
CA LEU A 502 -15.17 -8.43 -39.89
C LEU A 502 -15.14 -7.28 -38.90
N LYS A 503 -16.17 -7.18 -38.05
CA LYS A 503 -16.25 -6.18 -36.98
C LYS A 503 -15.07 -6.33 -36.01
N GLY A 504 -14.80 -7.56 -35.57
CA GLY A 504 -13.69 -7.84 -34.66
C GLY A 504 -12.31 -7.65 -35.30
N LEU A 505 -12.14 -8.02 -36.57
CA LEU A 505 -10.90 -7.75 -37.33
C LEU A 505 -10.63 -6.25 -37.45
N LYS A 506 -11.67 -5.45 -37.72
CA LYS A 506 -11.56 -3.99 -37.76
C LYS A 506 -11.17 -3.42 -36.40
N VAL A 507 -11.77 -3.92 -35.32
CA VAL A 507 -11.41 -3.53 -33.96
C VAL A 507 -9.92 -3.77 -33.70
N MET A 508 -9.40 -4.95 -34.04
CA MET A 508 -7.96 -5.24 -33.90
C MET A 508 -7.09 -4.23 -34.63
N GLN A 509 -7.40 -3.94 -35.90
CA GLN A 509 -6.69 -2.95 -36.69
C GLN A 509 -6.74 -1.54 -36.07
N ASP A 510 -7.92 -1.12 -35.61
CA ASP A 510 -8.14 0.21 -35.01
C ASP A 510 -7.39 0.34 -33.67
N THR A 511 -7.25 -0.76 -32.91
CA THR A 511 -6.54 -0.76 -31.62
C THR A 511 -5.02 -0.63 -31.74
N GLU A 512 -4.40 -0.93 -32.90
CA GLU A 512 -2.94 -0.86 -33.04
C GLU A 512 -2.36 0.54 -32.73
N MET A 513 -2.96 1.59 -33.30
CA MET A 513 -2.49 2.96 -33.11
C MET A 513 -2.70 3.42 -31.66
N MET A 514 -3.80 2.99 -31.04
CA MET A 514 -4.10 3.25 -29.63
C MET A 514 -3.07 2.58 -28.72
N THR A 515 -2.70 1.32 -29.00
CA THR A 515 -1.68 0.57 -28.26
C THR A 515 -0.31 1.26 -28.33
N ARG A 516 0.13 1.70 -29.52
CA ARG A 516 1.39 2.46 -29.67
C ARG A 516 1.38 3.76 -28.85
N THR A 517 0.25 4.45 -28.83
CA THR A 517 0.08 5.69 -28.05
C THR A 517 0.11 5.41 -26.55
N ALA A 518 -0.58 4.37 -26.09
CA ALA A 518 -0.62 3.95 -24.69
C ALA A 518 0.78 3.55 -24.18
N LYS A 519 1.51 2.73 -24.94
CA LYS A 519 2.89 2.33 -24.64
C LYS A 519 3.82 3.55 -24.57
N ARG A 520 3.74 4.48 -25.51
CA ARG A 520 4.54 5.72 -25.46
C ARG A 520 4.27 6.54 -24.19
N LEU A 521 3.00 6.67 -23.77
CA LEU A 521 2.65 7.37 -22.54
C LEU A 521 3.24 6.67 -21.31
N TYR A 522 3.15 5.34 -21.29
CA TYR A 522 3.75 4.49 -20.26
C TYR A 522 5.27 4.70 -20.17
N ASP A 523 5.98 4.61 -21.29
CA ASP A 523 7.44 4.75 -21.35
C ASP A 523 7.92 6.15 -20.91
N THR A 524 7.10 7.18 -21.15
CA THR A 524 7.37 8.56 -20.67
C THR A 524 7.01 8.80 -19.20
N GLY A 525 6.44 7.80 -18.51
CA GLY A 525 6.04 7.88 -17.12
C GLY A 525 4.71 8.61 -16.87
N ASP A 526 3.92 8.91 -17.91
CA ASP A 526 2.57 9.48 -17.78
C ASP A 526 1.53 8.37 -17.53
N TYR A 527 1.72 7.64 -16.43
CA TYR A 527 0.95 6.44 -16.08
C TYR A 527 -0.55 6.69 -15.99
N ALA A 528 -0.97 7.88 -15.53
CA ALA A 528 -2.40 8.23 -15.45
C ALA A 528 -3.06 8.30 -16.83
N LYS A 529 -2.39 8.90 -17.82
CA LYS A 529 -2.93 8.92 -19.20
C LYS A 529 -2.79 7.57 -19.89
N ALA A 530 -1.69 6.86 -19.65
CA ALA A 530 -1.48 5.51 -20.17
C ALA A 530 -2.58 4.56 -19.67
N LEU A 531 -2.88 4.61 -18.37
CA LEU A 531 -3.95 3.83 -17.72
C LEU A 531 -5.29 4.00 -18.45
N ASN A 532 -5.73 5.24 -18.67
CA ASN A 532 -6.99 5.52 -19.37
C ASN A 532 -7.01 4.91 -20.78
N LYS A 533 -5.89 4.93 -21.50
CA LYS A 533 -5.79 4.32 -22.83
C LYS A 533 -5.84 2.80 -22.78
N PHE A 534 -5.21 2.17 -21.80
CA PHE A 534 -5.29 0.71 -21.62
C PHE A 534 -6.69 0.27 -21.20
N VAL A 535 -7.40 1.06 -20.37
CA VAL A 535 -8.83 0.82 -20.05
C VAL A 535 -9.68 0.82 -21.33
N ASP A 536 -9.53 1.84 -22.17
CA ASP A 536 -10.28 1.94 -23.44
C ASP A 536 -9.98 0.76 -24.37
N LEU A 537 -8.69 0.39 -24.51
CA LEU A 537 -8.23 -0.74 -25.32
C LEU A 537 -8.85 -2.07 -24.84
N LEU A 538 -8.77 -2.37 -23.54
CA LEU A 538 -9.29 -3.62 -22.98
C LEU A 538 -10.81 -3.71 -23.15
N ARG A 539 -11.54 -2.60 -22.95
CA ARG A 539 -12.99 -2.56 -23.19
C ARG A 539 -13.32 -2.92 -24.64
N ILE A 540 -12.68 -2.25 -25.59
CA ILE A 540 -12.90 -2.46 -27.02
C ILE A 540 -12.55 -3.89 -27.45
N MET A 541 -11.40 -4.42 -27.00
CA MET A 541 -10.99 -5.80 -27.33
C MET A 541 -11.93 -6.84 -26.73
N TYR A 542 -12.39 -6.66 -25.48
CA TYR A 542 -13.21 -7.64 -24.77
C TYR A 542 -14.63 -7.77 -25.34
N GLU A 543 -15.16 -6.73 -25.99
CA GLU A 543 -16.47 -6.74 -26.66
C GLU A 543 -16.54 -7.75 -27.81
N VAL A 544 -15.42 -7.99 -28.49
CA VAL A 544 -15.37 -8.83 -29.71
C VAL A 544 -14.59 -10.12 -29.51
N LEU A 545 -13.57 -10.12 -28.65
CA LEU A 545 -12.64 -11.23 -28.48
C LEU A 545 -12.89 -11.99 -27.18
N ALA A 546 -12.53 -13.27 -27.20
CA ALA A 546 -12.61 -14.14 -26.04
C ALA A 546 -11.19 -14.52 -25.57
N PRO A 547 -10.89 -14.40 -24.26
CA PRO A 547 -9.62 -14.84 -23.71
C PRO A 547 -9.41 -16.36 -23.82
N PRO A 548 -8.15 -16.82 -23.72
CA PRO A 548 -6.91 -16.03 -23.70
C PRO A 548 -6.45 -15.63 -25.10
N PHE A 549 -5.99 -14.38 -25.26
CA PHE A 549 -5.30 -13.91 -26.46
C PHE A 549 -4.16 -12.95 -26.09
N PRO A 550 -3.01 -12.98 -26.81
CA PRO A 550 -1.78 -12.29 -26.42
C PRO A 550 -1.94 -10.78 -26.16
N ASP A 551 -2.62 -10.08 -27.09
CA ASP A 551 -2.74 -8.62 -27.04
C ASP A 551 -3.57 -8.16 -25.83
N PHE A 552 -4.57 -8.95 -25.42
CA PHE A 552 -5.31 -8.71 -24.18
C PHE A 552 -4.39 -8.81 -22.97
N CYS A 553 -3.64 -9.91 -22.89
CA CYS A 553 -2.78 -10.21 -21.76
C CYS A 553 -1.71 -9.11 -21.59
N GLU A 554 -1.10 -8.67 -22.70
CA GLU A 554 -0.11 -7.59 -22.70
C GLU A 554 -0.75 -6.26 -22.26
N CYS A 555 -1.91 -5.91 -22.80
CA CYS A 555 -2.64 -4.70 -22.43
C CYS A 555 -3.07 -4.72 -20.96
N GLN A 556 -3.52 -5.88 -20.47
CA GLN A 556 -3.89 -6.11 -19.07
C GLN A 556 -2.67 -5.98 -18.16
N GLN A 557 -1.51 -6.49 -18.57
CA GLN A 557 -0.26 -6.33 -17.82
C GLN A 557 0.14 -4.86 -17.72
N HIS A 558 0.13 -4.12 -18.82
CA HIS A 558 0.43 -2.68 -18.78
C HIS A 558 -0.56 -1.87 -17.94
N LEU A 559 -1.85 -2.22 -17.96
CA LEU A 559 -2.86 -1.63 -17.08
C LEU A 559 -2.50 -1.86 -15.61
N LYS A 560 -2.15 -3.10 -15.23
CA LYS A 560 -1.70 -3.46 -13.87
C LYS A 560 -0.46 -2.64 -13.48
N ASP A 561 0.53 -2.56 -14.37
CA ASP A 561 1.76 -1.82 -14.13
C ASP A 561 1.50 -0.32 -13.94
N CYS A 562 0.55 0.27 -14.67
CA CYS A 562 0.13 1.65 -14.42
C CYS A 562 -0.42 1.84 -13.01
N PHE A 563 -1.26 0.93 -12.51
CA PHE A 563 -1.77 0.98 -11.13
C PHE A 563 -0.65 0.85 -10.09
N LEU A 564 0.27 -0.09 -10.27
CA LEU A 564 1.44 -0.25 -9.38
C LEU A 564 2.28 1.03 -9.33
N ASN A 565 2.47 1.68 -10.48
CA ASN A 565 3.21 2.93 -10.61
C ASN A 565 2.50 4.15 -9.96
N LEU A 566 1.19 4.08 -9.74
CA LEU A 566 0.40 5.08 -9.03
C LEU A 566 0.31 4.80 -7.50
N GLY A 567 0.96 3.72 -7.04
CA GLY A 567 1.05 3.32 -5.64
C GLY A 567 2.44 3.54 -5.04
N ASN A 568 2.88 2.58 -4.22
CA ASN A 568 4.20 2.54 -3.62
C ASN A 568 5.27 2.28 -4.67
N VAL A 569 6.13 3.28 -4.92
CA VAL A 569 7.23 3.20 -5.89
C VAL A 569 8.53 3.68 -5.28
N TYR A 570 9.62 2.95 -5.56
CA TYR A 570 10.97 3.34 -5.22
C TYR A 570 11.92 3.26 -6.42
N ASN A 571 12.58 4.37 -6.73
CA ASN A 571 13.55 4.46 -7.81
C ASN A 571 14.96 4.17 -7.27
N LEU A 572 15.57 3.11 -7.78
CA LEU A 572 16.96 2.75 -7.56
C LEU A 572 17.78 3.28 -8.74
N ASN A 573 18.64 4.25 -8.43
CA ASN A 573 19.58 4.84 -9.38
C ASN A 573 20.86 4.03 -9.47
#